data_AF-A0A820K2A5-F1
#
_entry.id   AF-A0A820K2A5-F1
#
_cell.length_a   1.000
_cell.length_b   1.000
_cell.length_c   1.000
_cell.angle_alpha   90.00
_cell.angle_beta   90.00
_cell.angle_gamma   90.00
#
_symmetry.space_group_name_H-M   'P 1'
#
loop_
_entity.id
_entity.type
_entity.pdbx_description
1 polymer ?
#
loop_
_entity_poly.entity_id
_entity_poly.type
_entity_poly.pdbx_seq_one_letter_code
_entity_poly.pdbx_strand_id
1 'polypeptide(L)'
;MIDSNRWEQLIEFALPHLDTFKFKFEITFGIKNPNIVHKLQQFQSDFWYQQHHWYTEYSLSEHSVLIYTMPYPSNRYIVESYVMRYGNTP
;
A
#
# COMPACT_ATOMS: atom_id res chain seq x y z
N MET A 1 1.10 -7.81 -14.42
CA MET A 1 -0.38 -7.88 -14.57
C MET A 1 -0.96 -7.54 -13.21
N ILE A 2 -1.76 -6.46 -13.10
CA ILE A 2 -2.42 -6.10 -11.83
C ILE A 2 -3.50 -7.16 -11.56
N ASP A 3 -3.27 -7.97 -10.53
CA ASP A 3 -4.10 -9.10 -10.12
C ASP A 3 -3.97 -9.27 -8.60
N SER A 4 -4.99 -8.85 -7.86
CA SER A 4 -4.97 -8.85 -6.38
C SER A 4 -4.77 -10.26 -5.85
N ASN A 5 -5.58 -11.21 -6.32
CA ASN A 5 -5.59 -12.59 -5.83
C ASN A 5 -4.22 -13.26 -5.96
N ARG A 6 -3.50 -13.00 -7.05
CA ARG A 6 -2.12 -13.51 -7.22
C ARG A 6 -1.15 -12.92 -6.22
N TRP A 7 -1.28 -11.62 -5.90
CA TRP A 7 -0.46 -10.99 -4.87
C TRP A 7 -0.80 -11.51 -3.48
N GLU A 8 -2.09 -11.68 -3.15
CA GLU A 8 -2.55 -12.25 -1.90
C GLU A 8 -1.93 -13.63 -1.67
N GLN A 9 -2.09 -14.55 -2.63
CA GLN A 9 -1.50 -15.89 -2.58
C GLN A 9 0.02 -15.88 -2.43
N LEU A 10 0.70 -14.98 -3.14
CA LEU A 10 2.16 -14.87 -3.08
C LEU A 10 2.62 -14.36 -1.71
N ILE A 11 1.90 -13.39 -1.13
CA ILE A 11 2.21 -12.84 0.19
C ILE A 11 1.98 -13.91 1.26
N GLU A 12 0.84 -14.59 1.24
CA GLU A 12 0.53 -15.66 2.19
C GLU A 12 1.55 -16.81 2.11
N PHE A 13 1.91 -17.23 0.90
CA PHE A 13 2.78 -18.39 0.71
C PHE A 13 4.26 -18.08 0.93
N ALA A 14 4.76 -16.99 0.35
CA ALA A 14 6.20 -16.70 0.31
C ALA A 14 6.64 -15.71 1.39
N LEU A 15 5.73 -14.88 1.91
CA LEU A 15 6.05 -13.79 2.81
C LEU A 15 5.13 -13.77 4.06
N PRO A 16 5.00 -14.88 4.81
CA PRO A 16 4.05 -15.00 5.92
C PRO A 16 4.32 -14.06 7.11
N HIS A 17 5.51 -13.45 7.17
CA HIS A 17 5.93 -12.49 8.19
C HIS A 17 6.07 -11.06 7.63
N LEU A 18 5.46 -10.78 6.49
CA LEU A 18 5.50 -9.45 5.90
C LEU A 18 4.62 -8.49 6.71
N ASP A 19 5.25 -7.63 7.49
CA ASP A 19 4.54 -6.62 8.28
C ASP A 19 4.15 -5.40 7.44
N THR A 20 5.02 -5.01 6.50
CA THR A 20 4.82 -3.82 5.65
C THR A 20 5.04 -4.16 4.21
N PHE A 21 4.01 -3.97 3.40
CA PHE A 21 4.08 -4.06 1.95
C PHE A 21 3.74 -2.70 1.35
N LYS A 22 4.70 -2.11 0.61
CA LYS A 22 4.54 -0.83 -0.06
C LYS A 22 4.77 -1.00 -1.54
N PHE A 23 3.82 -0.56 -2.36
CA PHE A 23 3.95 -0.63 -3.81
C PHE A 23 3.33 0.58 -4.50
N LYS A 24 3.75 0.78 -5.75
CA LYS A 24 3.19 1.73 -6.71
C LYS A 24 3.24 1.07 -8.08
N PHE A 25 2.09 0.71 -8.64
CA PHE A 25 2.00 0.13 -9.97
C PHE A 25 1.29 1.10 -10.91
N GLU A 26 1.96 1.41 -12.01
CA GLU A 26 1.41 2.23 -13.08
C GLU A 26 1.28 1.36 -14.34
N ILE A 27 0.11 1.44 -14.98
CA ILE A 27 -0.11 0.82 -16.27
C ILE A 27 -0.62 1.87 -17.24
N THR A 28 0.10 2.04 -18.34
CA THR A 28 -0.35 2.81 -19.50
C THR A 28 -1.20 1.91 -20.39
N PHE A 29 -2.39 2.35 -20.78
CA PHE A 29 -3.28 1.59 -21.66
C PHE A 29 -3.59 2.37 -22.94
N GLY A 30 -3.62 1.68 -24.08
CA GLY A 30 -4.15 2.23 -25.33
C GLY A 30 -5.68 2.13 -25.47
N ILE A 31 -6.36 1.38 -24.60
CA ILE A 31 -7.80 1.08 -24.70
C ILE A 31 -8.39 0.98 -23.29
N LYS A 32 -9.52 1.67 -23.06
CA LYS A 32 -10.31 1.62 -21.82
C LYS A 32 -10.72 0.18 -21.52
N ASN A 33 -10.02 -0.51 -20.61
CA ASN A 33 -10.48 -1.80 -20.10
C ASN A 33 -11.61 -1.52 -19.10
N PRO A 34 -12.89 -1.84 -19.42
CA PRO A 34 -14.02 -1.51 -18.55
C PRO A 34 -13.93 -2.21 -17.19
N ASN A 35 -13.18 -3.30 -17.10
CA ASN A 35 -13.01 -4.08 -15.86
C ASN A 35 -11.81 -3.62 -15.03
N ILE A 36 -11.07 -2.59 -15.46
CA ILE A 36 -9.88 -2.14 -14.71
C ILE A 36 -10.25 -1.65 -13.32
N VAL A 37 -11.36 -0.93 -13.18
CA VAL A 37 -11.87 -0.44 -11.88
C VAL A 37 -12.11 -1.60 -10.93
N HIS A 38 -12.80 -2.65 -11.39
CA HIS A 38 -13.04 -3.84 -10.59
C HIS A 38 -11.72 -4.51 -10.15
N LYS A 39 -10.72 -4.59 -11.02
CA LYS A 39 -9.40 -5.13 -10.66
C LYS A 39 -8.66 -4.29 -9.61
N LEU A 40 -8.82 -2.98 -9.65
CA LEU A 40 -8.20 -2.08 -8.68
C LEU A 40 -8.90 -2.18 -7.33
N GLN A 41 -10.24 -2.24 -7.33
CA GLN A 41 -11.05 -2.41 -6.12
C GLN A 41 -10.75 -3.72 -5.37
N GLN A 42 -10.26 -4.75 -6.05
CA GLN A 42 -9.84 -5.99 -5.37
C GLN A 42 -8.67 -5.77 -4.39
N PHE A 43 -7.81 -4.78 -4.64
CA PHE A 43 -6.74 -4.40 -3.70
C PHE A 43 -7.27 -3.65 -2.46
N GLN A 44 -8.57 -3.38 -2.39
CA GLN A 44 -9.24 -2.78 -1.25
C GLN A 44 -10.08 -3.80 -0.48
N SER A 45 -9.86 -5.10 -0.71
CA SER A 45 -10.54 -6.18 0.02
C SER A 45 -10.14 -6.21 1.50
N ASP A 46 -10.87 -7.00 2.30
CA ASP A 46 -10.57 -7.18 3.72
C ASP A 46 -9.17 -7.73 3.97
N PHE A 47 -8.59 -8.47 3.03
CA PHE A 47 -7.19 -8.91 3.10
C PHE A 47 -6.25 -7.70 3.23
N TRP A 48 -6.36 -6.75 2.30
CA TRP A 48 -5.48 -5.58 2.28
C TRP A 48 -5.79 -4.63 3.44
N TYR A 49 -7.06 -4.36 3.70
CA TYR A 49 -7.47 -3.36 4.69
C TYR A 49 -7.51 -3.89 6.13
N GLN A 50 -8.25 -4.96 6.39
CA GLN A 50 -8.50 -5.44 7.76
C GLN A 50 -7.39 -6.34 8.29
N GLN A 51 -6.87 -7.23 7.46
CA GLN A 51 -5.87 -8.21 7.90
C GLN A 51 -4.47 -7.61 7.96
N HIS A 52 -4.08 -6.91 6.89
CA HIS A 52 -2.72 -6.39 6.75
C HIS A 52 -2.57 -4.88 7.00
N HIS A 53 -3.67 -4.14 7.13
CA HIS A 53 -3.67 -2.68 7.29
C HIS A 53 -2.88 -1.94 6.20
N TRP A 54 -2.82 -2.51 4.99
CA TRP A 54 -2.23 -1.90 3.81
C TRP A 54 -3.32 -1.19 3.02
N TYR A 55 -3.47 0.09 3.31
CA TYR A 55 -4.42 0.95 2.62
C TYR A 55 -3.96 1.15 1.19
N THR A 56 -4.83 0.91 0.22
CA THR A 56 -4.51 1.15 -1.19
C THR A 56 -5.47 2.14 -1.81
N GLU A 57 -4.92 3.04 -2.62
CA GLU A 57 -5.68 3.98 -3.44
C GLU A 57 -5.30 3.80 -4.91
N TYR A 58 -6.20 4.21 -5.79
CA TYR A 58 -5.93 4.22 -7.21
C TYR A 58 -6.40 5.51 -7.87
N SER A 59 -5.71 5.91 -8.93
CA SER A 59 -6.12 7.00 -9.80
C SER A 59 -6.22 6.53 -11.25
N LEU A 60 -7.20 7.08 -11.94
CA LEU A 60 -7.48 6.81 -13.34
C LEU A 60 -7.23 8.09 -14.13
N SER A 61 -6.51 7.97 -15.23
CA SER A 61 -6.39 9.02 -16.24
C SER A 61 -6.88 8.49 -17.59
N GLU A 62 -6.93 9.35 -18.60
CA GLU A 62 -7.31 8.94 -19.95
C GLU A 62 -6.34 7.92 -20.57
N HIS A 63 -5.09 7.87 -20.09
CA HIS A 63 -4.01 7.09 -20.69
C HIS A 63 -3.37 6.08 -19.74
N SER A 64 -3.63 6.20 -18.45
CA SER A 64 -2.98 5.38 -17.44
C SER A 64 -3.87 5.12 -16.24
N VAL A 65 -3.51 4.07 -15.53
CA VAL A 65 -4.02 3.77 -14.20
C VAL A 65 -2.84 3.63 -13.28
N LEU A 66 -3.02 4.16 -12.08
CA LEU A 66 -2.06 4.07 -11.00
C LEU A 66 -2.74 3.45 -9.80
N ILE A 67 -2.10 2.47 -9.16
CA ILE A 67 -2.51 1.95 -7.84
C ILE A 67 -1.31 1.95 -6.91
N TYR A 68 -1.53 2.34 -5.67
CA TYR A 68 -0.46 2.51 -4.70
C TYR A 68 -0.93 2.30 -3.27
N THR A 69 -0.01 1.89 -2.42
CA THR A 69 -0.24 1.81 -0.97
C THR A 69 -0.08 3.19 -0.33
N MET A 70 -1.04 3.58 0.50
CA MET A 70 -0.94 4.73 1.37
C MET A 70 -0.30 4.35 2.71
N PRO A 71 0.44 5.26 3.36
CA PRO A 71 0.87 5.06 4.73
C PRO A 71 -0.36 4.90 5.64
N TYR A 72 -0.40 3.83 6.44
CA TYR A 72 -1.49 3.69 7.41
C TYR A 72 -1.36 4.78 8.49
N PRO A 73 -2.37 5.66 8.70
CA PRO A 73 -2.24 6.80 9.62
C PRO A 73 -2.03 6.41 11.08
N SER A 74 -2.37 5.18 11.47
CA SER A 74 -2.20 4.70 12.84
C SER A 74 -0.79 4.18 13.14
N ASN A 75 0.10 4.10 12.12
CA ASN A 75 1.53 4.02 12.35
C ASN A 75 1.95 5.33 13.02
N ARG A 76 1.79 5.37 14.34
CA ARG A 76 2.38 6.37 15.21
C ARG A 76 3.87 6.24 14.97
N TYR A 77 4.41 7.14 14.15
CA TYR A 77 5.81 7.48 14.23
C TYR A 77 6.02 8.01 15.64
N ILE A 78 6.39 7.12 16.56
CA ILE A 78 6.94 7.53 17.84
C ILE A 78 8.25 8.20 17.45
N VAL A 79 8.22 9.51 17.31
CA VAL A 79 9.44 10.30 17.35
C VAL A 79 9.93 10.11 18.77
N GLU A 80 10.84 9.15 18.95
CA GLU A 80 11.62 9.06 20.18
C GLU A 80 12.34 10.41 20.31
N SER A 81 11.76 11.31 21.09
CA SER A 81 12.43 12.55 21.45
C SER A 81 13.59 12.13 22.34
N TYR A 82 14.75 11.93 21.72
CA TYR A 82 16.01 11.98 22.42
C TYR A 82 16.11 13.39 22.97
N VAL A 83 15.61 13.57 24.20
CA VAL A 83 15.86 14.76 24.99
C VAL A 83 17.34 14.72 25.33
N MET A 84 18.19 15.15 24.39
CA MET A 84 19.55 15.55 24.70
C MET A 84 19.42 16.79 25.59
N ARG A 85 19.28 16.54 26.90
CA ARG A 85 19.51 17.55 27.93
C ARG A 85 20.99 17.87 27.85
N TYR A 86 21.34 18.89 27.07
CA TYR A 86 22.61 19.57 27.26
C TYR A 86 22.56 20.18 28.66
N GLY A 87 23.04 19.41 29.64
CA GLY A 87 23.31 19.89 30.97
C GLY A 87 24.46 20.87 30.85
N ASN A 88 24.15 22.16 30.84
CA ASN A 88 25.13 23.17 31.24
C ASN A 88 25.47 22.85 32.70
N THR A 89 26.60 22.18 32.88
CA THR A 89 27.21 22.03 34.19
C THR A 89 27.81 23.39 34.60
N PRO A 90 27.77 23.69 35.91
CA PRO A 90 27.90 25.06 36.46
C PRO A 90 29.29 25.67 36.29
#